data_AF-A0A3N7AQ07-F1
#
_entry.id   AF-A0A3N7AQ07-F1
#
_cell.length_a   1.000
_cell.length_b   1.000
_cell.length_c   1.000
_cell.angle_alpha   90.00
_cell.angle_beta   90.00
_cell.angle_gamma   90.00
#
_symmetry.space_group_name_H-M   'P 1'
#
loop_
_entity.id
_entity.type
_entity.pdbx_description
1 polymer ?
#
loop_
_entity_poly.entity_id
_entity_poly.type
_entity_poly.pdbx_seq_one_letter_code
_entity_poly.pdbx_strand_id
1 'polypeptide(L)'
;MESNVKNKYMRNLILILTAVTINFSCSKKNDTQIINPPNIITTAQANSNLRKPDYKLISNAINNLYRNGIVENSKHKLEYYFYCSSDSKANKVVSNLKTMTYTSEYHRSIDNKEFVITGLTSPLSINEKQIYSWSEAMYKIADNCECEFDGWQMSFKE
;
A
#
# COMPACT_ATOMS: atom_id res chain seq x y z
N MET A 1 58.62 66.99 2.19
CA MET A 1 59.08 66.85 3.58
C MET A 1 57.93 66.22 4.35
N GLU A 2 58.23 65.15 5.09
CA GLU A 2 57.39 64.45 6.08
C GLU A 2 56.33 63.43 5.61
N SER A 3 56.70 62.18 5.91
CA SER A 3 55.94 60.95 6.11
C SER A 3 55.11 60.95 7.41
N ASN A 4 54.11 60.05 7.50
CA ASN A 4 53.55 59.34 8.68
C ASN A 4 51.99 59.33 8.64
N VAL A 5 51.19 58.37 9.12
CA VAL A 5 51.34 57.04 9.74
C VAL A 5 49.92 56.44 9.93
N LYS A 6 49.83 55.11 9.87
CA LYS A 6 48.84 54.18 10.49
C LYS A 6 47.31 54.44 10.43
N ASN A 7 46.64 53.48 9.76
CA ASN A 7 45.72 52.48 10.32
C ASN A 7 44.49 52.95 11.14
N LYS A 8 43.27 52.62 10.66
CA LYS A 8 42.28 51.74 11.33
C LYS A 8 40.85 52.03 10.86
N TYR A 9 40.30 51.06 10.12
CA TYR A 9 38.89 50.69 9.93
C TYR A 9 37.79 51.64 10.44
N MET A 10 36.92 52.09 9.53
CA MET A 10 35.49 51.81 9.64
C MET A 10 34.83 51.72 8.27
N ARG A 11 33.91 50.77 8.18
CA ARG A 11 33.34 50.12 6.99
C ARG A 11 31.97 50.70 6.65
N ASN A 12 31.56 50.44 5.41
CA ASN A 12 30.19 50.31 4.89
C ASN A 12 29.53 51.57 4.31
N LEU A 13 29.65 51.71 2.99
CA LEU A 13 28.49 51.79 2.08
C LEU A 13 29.02 51.71 0.64
N ILE A 14 28.50 50.79 -0.18
CA ILE A 14 28.26 50.96 -1.63
C ILE A 14 27.67 49.63 -2.16
N LEU A 15 26.43 49.73 -2.61
CA LEU A 15 25.68 48.79 -3.42
C LEU A 15 26.27 48.74 -4.83
N ILE A 16 26.57 47.56 -5.38
CA ILE A 16 26.57 47.36 -6.84
C ILE A 16 26.00 45.97 -7.16
N LEU A 17 24.95 45.99 -7.97
CA LEU A 17 24.27 44.87 -8.63
C LEU A 17 25.25 43.97 -9.39
N THR A 18 25.12 42.66 -9.21
CA THR A 18 25.40 41.70 -10.29
C THR A 18 24.26 40.69 -10.38
N ALA A 19 23.57 40.72 -11.51
CA ALA A 19 22.58 39.72 -11.88
C ALA A 19 23.32 38.40 -12.18
N VAL A 20 23.16 37.41 -11.31
CA VAL A 20 23.63 36.04 -11.57
C VAL A 20 22.47 35.25 -12.14
N THR A 21 22.49 35.02 -13.45
CA THR A 21 21.63 34.03 -14.10
C THR A 21 22.14 32.64 -13.73
N ILE A 22 21.48 31.97 -12.79
CA ILE A 22 21.78 30.58 -12.47
C ILE A 22 21.17 29.72 -13.58
N ASN A 23 22.01 29.32 -14.54
CA ASN A 23 21.72 28.18 -15.40
C ASN A 23 21.59 26.94 -14.50
N PHE A 24 20.37 26.46 -14.26
CA PHE A 24 20.16 25.14 -13.68
C PHE A 24 20.55 24.09 -14.72
N SER A 25 21.84 23.77 -14.74
CA SER A 25 22.35 22.52 -15.30
C SER A 25 21.83 21.39 -14.41
N CYS A 26 20.88 20.60 -14.91
CA CYS A 26 20.43 19.37 -14.25
C CYS A 26 21.59 18.36 -14.23
N SER A 27 22.41 18.42 -13.19
CA SER A 27 23.36 17.38 -12.84
C SER A 27 22.58 16.21 -12.23
N LYS A 28 22.52 15.09 -12.94
CA LYS A 28 22.05 13.80 -12.39
C LYS A 28 23.02 13.38 -11.29
N LYS A 29 22.66 13.63 -10.04
CA LYS A 29 23.27 12.94 -8.91
C LYS A 29 22.71 11.52 -8.86
N ASN A 30 23.59 10.56 -9.09
CA ASN A 30 23.36 9.17 -8.77
C ASN A 30 23.46 9.03 -7.26
N ASP A 31 22.34 9.23 -6.56
CA ASP A 31 22.23 8.85 -5.17
C ASP A 31 22.01 7.33 -5.12
N THR A 32 22.98 6.63 -4.54
CA THR A 32 22.91 5.22 -4.20
C THR A 32 21.62 4.98 -3.43
N GLN A 33 20.68 4.27 -4.06
CA GLN A 33 19.45 3.87 -3.38
C GLN A 33 19.82 2.88 -2.28
N ILE A 34 19.63 3.31 -1.03
CA ILE A 34 19.47 2.42 0.09
C ILE A 34 18.29 1.51 -0.27
N ILE A 35 18.56 0.21 -0.43
CA ILE A 35 17.55 -0.79 -0.76
C ILE A 35 16.66 -0.96 0.47
N ASN A 36 15.67 -0.09 0.60
CA ASN A 36 14.47 -0.44 1.35
C ASN A 36 13.81 -1.60 0.58
N PRO A 37 13.48 -2.73 1.21
CA PRO A 37 12.76 -3.79 0.51
C PRO A 37 11.51 -3.17 -0.10
N PRO A 38 11.29 -3.32 -1.42
CA PRO A 38 10.20 -2.62 -2.09
C PRO A 38 8.90 -2.98 -1.40
N ASN A 39 8.04 -1.99 -1.19
CA ASN A 39 6.65 -2.20 -0.81
C ASN A 39 5.99 -3.04 -1.92
N ILE A 40 6.02 -4.38 -1.78
CA ILE A 40 5.32 -5.31 -2.67
C ILE A 40 3.83 -5.26 -2.29
N ILE A 41 3.18 -4.11 -2.50
CA ILE A 41 1.72 -4.02 -2.46
C ILE A 41 1.26 -4.44 -3.85
N THR A 42 1.15 -5.75 -4.05
CA THR A 42 0.37 -6.27 -5.18
C THR A 42 -1.01 -6.58 -4.66
N THR A 43 -2.00 -5.81 -5.14
CA THR A 43 -3.41 -6.00 -4.84
C THR A 43 -4.11 -6.69 -6.00
N ALA A 44 -5.12 -7.50 -5.70
CA ALA A 44 -6.20 -7.75 -6.64
C ALA A 44 -7.43 -7.05 -6.08
N GLN A 45 -7.84 -5.96 -6.73
CA GLN A 45 -9.08 -5.29 -6.40
C GLN A 45 -10.23 -6.01 -7.11
N ALA A 46 -11.24 -6.35 -6.34
CA ALA A 46 -12.50 -6.88 -6.82
C ALA A 46 -13.21 -5.83 -7.67
N ASN A 47 -13.86 -6.29 -8.73
CA ASN A 47 -14.87 -5.48 -9.40
C ASN A 47 -16.18 -5.69 -8.64
N SER A 48 -16.75 -4.61 -8.09
CA SER A 48 -18.00 -4.60 -7.32
C SER A 48 -19.20 -5.22 -8.07
N ASN A 49 -19.15 -5.27 -9.40
CA ASN A 49 -20.20 -5.89 -10.23
C ASN A 49 -20.04 -7.40 -10.38
N LEU A 50 -18.89 -7.98 -10.02
CA LEU A 50 -18.63 -9.40 -10.15
C LEU A 50 -18.89 -10.10 -8.81
N ARG A 51 -19.68 -11.18 -8.84
CA ARG A 51 -19.89 -12.07 -7.68
C ARG A 51 -18.86 -13.20 -7.60
N LYS A 52 -17.76 -13.09 -8.35
CA LYS A 52 -16.67 -14.06 -8.43
C LYS A 52 -15.37 -13.36 -8.80
N PRO A 53 -14.20 -13.91 -8.42
CA PRO A 53 -12.92 -13.32 -8.80
C PRO A 53 -12.70 -13.37 -10.31
N ASP A 54 -12.04 -12.34 -10.83
CA ASP A 54 -11.50 -12.36 -12.19
C ASP A 54 -10.17 -13.13 -12.20
N TYR A 55 -10.16 -14.28 -12.88
CA TYR A 55 -8.97 -15.12 -12.99
C TYR A 55 -7.77 -14.37 -13.55
N LYS A 56 -7.95 -13.48 -14.54
CA LYS A 56 -6.86 -12.74 -15.17
C LYS A 56 -6.26 -11.73 -14.20
N LEU A 57 -7.09 -11.07 -13.37
CA LEU A 57 -6.59 -10.16 -12.34
C LEU A 57 -5.79 -10.92 -11.28
N ILE A 58 -6.30 -12.07 -10.82
CA ILE A 58 -5.58 -12.92 -9.85
C ILE A 58 -4.25 -13.42 -10.44
N SER A 59 -4.26 -13.97 -11.66
CA SER A 59 -3.04 -14.45 -12.33
C SER A 59 -2.01 -13.34 -12.49
N ASN A 60 -2.42 -12.15 -12.93
CA ASN A 60 -1.52 -10.99 -13.03
C ASN A 60 -0.94 -10.57 -11.67
N ALA A 61 -1.75 -10.57 -10.62
CA ALA A 61 -1.29 -10.27 -9.26
C ALA A 61 -0.25 -11.30 -8.78
N ILE A 62 -0.50 -12.60 -8.96
CA ILE A 62 0.46 -13.64 -8.57
C ILE A 62 1.77 -13.54 -9.37
N ASN A 63 1.68 -13.33 -10.68
CA ASN A 63 2.88 -13.13 -11.51
C ASN A 63 3.68 -11.88 -11.11
N ASN A 64 3.00 -10.82 -10.67
CA ASN A 64 3.66 -9.65 -10.09
C ASN A 64 4.39 -10.00 -8.79
N LEU A 65 3.79 -10.78 -7.89
CA LEU A 65 4.47 -11.22 -6.67
C LEU A 65 5.75 -12.01 -6.97
N TYR A 66 5.70 -12.93 -7.93
CA TYR A 66 6.87 -13.71 -8.35
C TYR A 66 7.97 -12.83 -8.93
N ARG A 67 7.62 -11.87 -9.79
CA ARG A 67 8.58 -10.89 -10.34
C ARG A 67 9.25 -10.03 -9.27
N ASN A 68 8.59 -9.86 -8.12
CA ASN A 68 9.13 -9.12 -6.99
C ASN A 68 9.80 -10.01 -5.93
N GLY A 69 10.08 -11.28 -6.25
CA GLY A 69 10.88 -12.16 -5.41
C GLY A 69 10.11 -13.03 -4.42
N ILE A 70 8.77 -13.02 -4.45
CA ILE A 70 7.98 -14.02 -3.72
C ILE A 70 8.18 -15.38 -4.39
N VAL A 71 8.57 -16.38 -3.60
CA VAL A 71 8.79 -17.73 -4.09
C VAL A 71 7.44 -18.41 -4.33
N GLU A 72 7.27 -19.07 -5.47
CA GLU A 72 6.08 -19.86 -5.74
C GLU A 72 5.82 -20.90 -4.64
N ASN A 73 4.56 -21.04 -4.22
CA ASN A 73 4.12 -21.91 -3.12
C ASN A 73 4.64 -21.55 -1.71
N SER A 74 5.38 -20.46 -1.54
CA SER A 74 5.66 -19.89 -0.21
C SER A 74 4.37 -19.61 0.56
N LYS A 75 4.46 -19.62 1.90
CA LYS A 75 3.31 -19.42 2.79
C LYS A 75 3.32 -18.00 3.34
N HIS A 76 2.27 -17.25 3.03
CA HIS A 76 2.12 -15.86 3.50
C HIS A 76 0.70 -15.58 3.97
N LYS A 77 0.58 -14.68 4.95
CA LYS A 77 -0.72 -14.12 5.35
C LYS A 77 -1.14 -13.08 4.32
N LEU A 78 -2.44 -13.03 4.02
CA LEU A 78 -3.03 -11.96 3.22
C LEU A 78 -3.82 -11.04 4.13
N GLU A 79 -3.70 -9.74 3.89
CA GLU A 79 -4.66 -8.76 4.41
C GLU A 79 -5.81 -8.66 3.40
N TYR A 80 -7.05 -8.59 3.92
CA TYR A 80 -8.26 -8.60 3.10
C TYR A 80 -9.20 -7.48 3.51
N TYR A 81 -10.10 -7.08 2.60
CA TYR A 81 -11.02 -5.96 2.81
C TYR A 81 -12.44 -6.31 2.36
N PHE A 82 -13.42 -6.00 3.21
CA PHE A 82 -14.83 -6.01 2.87
C PHE A 82 -15.49 -4.69 3.26
N TYR A 83 -16.59 -4.37 2.57
CA TYR A 83 -17.47 -3.25 2.90
C TYR A 83 -18.89 -3.75 3.16
N CYS A 84 -19.51 -3.26 4.24
CA CYS A 84 -20.89 -3.58 4.59
C CYS A 84 -21.66 -2.30 4.94
N SER A 85 -22.93 -2.22 4.55
CA SER A 85 -23.79 -1.06 4.82
C SER A 85 -24.33 -0.99 6.26
N SER A 86 -24.15 -2.05 7.07
CA SER A 86 -24.61 -2.07 8.45
C SER A 86 -23.71 -2.87 9.39
N ASP A 87 -23.77 -2.51 10.66
CA ASP A 87 -23.03 -3.13 11.76
C ASP A 87 -23.31 -4.64 11.87
N SER A 88 -24.59 -5.02 11.80
CA SER A 88 -25.02 -6.41 11.86
C SER A 88 -24.43 -7.24 10.71
N LYS A 89 -24.37 -6.68 9.49
CA LYS A 89 -23.78 -7.36 8.33
C LYS A 89 -22.27 -7.50 8.48
N ALA A 90 -21.57 -6.45 8.92
CA ALA A 90 -20.14 -6.49 9.21
C ALA A 90 -19.80 -7.55 10.28
N ASN A 91 -20.59 -7.63 11.35
CA ASN A 91 -20.40 -8.62 12.40
C ASN A 91 -20.60 -10.07 11.92
N LYS A 92 -21.54 -10.31 10.98
CA LYS A 92 -21.71 -11.62 10.35
C LYS A 92 -20.47 -12.01 9.52
N VAL A 93 -19.91 -11.08 8.75
CA VAL A 93 -18.68 -11.31 7.98
C VAL A 93 -17.52 -11.66 8.92
N VAL A 94 -17.28 -10.83 9.94
CA VAL A 94 -16.23 -11.09 10.96
C VAL A 94 -16.39 -12.46 11.62
N SER A 95 -17.63 -12.83 11.98
CA SER A 95 -17.90 -14.13 12.59
C SER A 95 -17.55 -15.29 11.66
N ASN A 96 -17.90 -15.21 10.37
CA ASN A 96 -17.52 -16.23 9.37
C ASN A 96 -16.00 -16.32 9.20
N LEU A 97 -15.30 -15.19 9.15
CA LEU A 97 -13.85 -15.18 8.95
C LEU A 97 -13.11 -15.74 10.19
N LYS A 98 -13.61 -15.50 11.39
CA LYS A 98 -13.05 -16.05 12.63
C LYS A 98 -13.19 -17.58 12.71
N THR A 99 -14.26 -18.19 12.19
CA THR A 99 -14.36 -19.67 12.13
C THR A 99 -13.34 -20.29 11.19
N MET A 100 -12.83 -19.51 10.23
CA MET A 100 -11.71 -19.89 9.36
C MET A 100 -10.33 -19.68 10.01
N THR A 101 -10.28 -19.37 11.32
CA THR A 101 -9.06 -19.04 12.08
C THR A 101 -8.36 -17.75 11.62
N TYR A 102 -9.08 -16.86 10.95
CA TYR A 102 -8.53 -15.57 10.54
C TYR A 102 -8.70 -14.55 11.66
N THR A 103 -7.75 -13.62 11.75
CA THR A 103 -7.98 -12.38 12.49
C THR A 103 -8.98 -11.55 11.70
N SER A 104 -9.93 -10.91 12.37
CA SER A 104 -10.97 -10.13 11.70
C SER A 104 -11.61 -9.15 12.66
N GLU A 105 -11.68 -7.89 12.26
CA GLU A 105 -12.36 -6.81 12.97
C GLU A 105 -13.02 -5.86 11.98
N TYR A 106 -13.94 -5.03 12.47
CA TYR A 106 -14.58 -4.02 11.64
C TYR A 106 -14.63 -2.67 12.35
N HIS A 107 -14.62 -1.61 11.56
CA HIS A 107 -14.83 -0.25 12.03
C HIS A 107 -15.68 0.52 11.03
N ARG A 108 -16.24 1.64 11.46
CA ARG A 108 -16.97 2.53 10.56
C ARG A 108 -16.00 3.24 9.61
N SER A 109 -16.40 3.46 8.35
CA SER A 109 -15.63 4.21 7.36
C SER A 109 -15.49 5.68 7.78
N ILE A 110 -14.48 6.38 7.23
CA ILE A 110 -14.22 7.80 7.54
C ILE A 110 -15.43 8.68 7.20
N ASP A 111 -16.13 8.38 6.11
CA ASP A 111 -17.33 9.11 5.69
C ASP A 111 -18.62 8.61 6.35
N ASN A 112 -18.51 7.66 7.28
CA ASN A 112 -19.60 7.04 8.06
C ASN A 112 -20.70 6.36 7.23
N LYS A 113 -20.47 6.11 5.94
CA LYS A 113 -21.47 5.47 5.07
C LYS A 113 -21.48 3.96 5.21
N GLU A 114 -20.35 3.36 5.55
CA GLU A 114 -20.16 1.91 5.52
C GLU A 114 -19.32 1.44 6.71
N PHE A 115 -19.23 0.13 6.86
CA PHE A 115 -18.33 -0.55 7.76
C PHE A 115 -17.25 -1.24 6.94
N VAL A 116 -16.00 -1.01 7.30
CA VAL A 116 -14.83 -1.64 6.69
C VAL A 116 -14.43 -2.80 7.58
N ILE A 117 -14.31 -3.98 6.98
CA ILE A 117 -13.83 -5.19 7.65
C ILE A 117 -12.44 -5.47 7.12
N THR A 118 -11.48 -5.62 8.04
CA THR A 118 -10.10 -5.98 7.71
C THR A 118 -9.59 -7.06 8.65
N GLY A 119 -8.57 -7.76 8.21
CA GLY A 119 -7.89 -8.78 8.99
C GLY A 119 -6.87 -9.53 8.18
N LEU A 120 -6.23 -10.50 8.83
CA LEU A 120 -5.22 -11.37 8.24
C LEU A 120 -5.70 -12.81 8.16
N THR A 121 -5.45 -13.45 7.03
CA THR A 121 -5.62 -14.89 6.88
C THR A 121 -4.63 -15.66 7.76
N SER A 122 -4.90 -16.94 8.01
CA SER A 122 -3.80 -17.88 8.28
C SER A 122 -2.91 -18.01 7.01
N PRO A 123 -1.64 -18.44 7.14
CA PRO A 123 -0.74 -18.49 5.98
C PRO A 123 -1.28 -19.35 4.82
N LEU A 124 -1.41 -18.74 3.65
CA LEU A 124 -1.85 -19.38 2.42
C LEU A 124 -0.68 -19.64 1.47
N SER A 125 -0.80 -20.68 0.65
CA SER A 125 0.14 -20.89 -0.46
C SER A 125 -0.04 -19.79 -1.50
N ILE A 126 1.05 -19.10 -1.86
CA ILE A 126 1.03 -18.14 -2.96
C ILE A 126 1.21 -18.90 -4.27
N ASN A 127 0.08 -19.27 -4.87
CA ASN A 127 -0.05 -19.75 -6.25
C ASN A 127 -1.46 -19.44 -6.78
N GLU A 128 -1.61 -19.41 -8.10
CA GLU A 128 -2.87 -19.00 -8.75
C GLU A 128 -4.07 -19.81 -8.27
N LYS A 129 -3.95 -21.14 -8.23
CA LYS A 129 -5.04 -22.04 -7.83
C LYS A 129 -5.51 -21.75 -6.41
N GLN A 130 -4.58 -21.70 -5.46
CA GLN A 130 -4.89 -21.50 -4.05
C GLN A 130 -5.54 -20.14 -3.82
N ILE A 131 -5.00 -19.08 -4.45
CA ILE A 131 -5.46 -17.71 -4.24
C ILE A 131 -6.79 -17.46 -4.95
N TYR A 132 -7.00 -18.06 -6.12
CA TYR A 132 -8.28 -18.02 -6.82
C TYR A 132 -9.38 -18.72 -5.99
N SER A 133 -9.15 -19.96 -5.55
CA SER A 133 -10.14 -20.69 -4.73
C SER A 133 -10.43 -20.01 -3.40
N TRP A 134 -9.41 -19.42 -2.76
CA TRP A 134 -9.63 -18.60 -1.56
C TRP A 134 -10.45 -17.35 -1.88
N SER A 135 -10.16 -16.65 -2.97
CA SER A 135 -10.93 -15.47 -3.39
C SER A 135 -12.39 -15.82 -3.65
N GLU A 136 -12.68 -16.96 -4.31
CA GLU A 136 -14.06 -17.44 -4.50
C GLU A 136 -14.81 -17.61 -3.17
N ALA A 137 -14.15 -18.13 -2.14
CA ALA A 137 -14.75 -18.24 -0.82
C ALA A 137 -15.05 -16.87 -0.20
N MET A 138 -14.16 -15.88 -0.38
CA MET A 138 -14.39 -14.51 0.12
C MET A 138 -15.58 -13.84 -0.58
N TYR A 139 -15.68 -13.96 -1.91
CA TYR A 139 -16.86 -13.49 -2.65
C TYR A 139 -18.16 -14.17 -2.17
N LYS A 140 -18.12 -15.48 -1.90
CA LYS A 140 -19.29 -16.21 -1.38
C LYS A 140 -19.70 -15.74 0.01
N ILE A 141 -18.73 -15.46 0.89
CA ILE A 141 -19.03 -14.89 2.22
C ILE A 141 -19.66 -13.51 2.07
N ALA A 142 -19.13 -12.67 1.20
CA ALA A 142 -19.66 -11.33 0.92
C ALA A 142 -21.11 -11.40 0.43
N ASP A 143 -21.39 -12.23 -0.59
CA ASP A 143 -22.73 -12.40 -1.17
C ASP A 143 -23.74 -12.91 -0.11
N ASN A 144 -23.36 -13.93 0.68
CA ASN A 144 -24.19 -14.48 1.75
C ASN A 144 -24.50 -13.48 2.87
N CYS A 145 -23.64 -12.47 3.07
CA CYS A 145 -23.82 -11.43 4.08
C CYS A 145 -24.37 -10.12 3.51
N GLU A 146 -24.66 -10.07 2.20
CA GLU A 146 -25.01 -8.85 1.47
C GLU A 146 -24.01 -7.71 1.69
N CYS A 147 -22.72 -8.06 1.59
CA CYS A 147 -21.57 -7.17 1.65
C CYS A 147 -20.75 -7.27 0.37
N GLU A 148 -19.74 -6.43 0.26
CA GLU A 148 -18.78 -6.44 -0.85
C GLU A 148 -17.42 -6.93 -0.35
N PHE A 149 -16.80 -7.83 -1.11
CA PHE A 149 -15.37 -8.12 -0.97
C PHE A 149 -14.62 -7.22 -1.94
N ASP A 150 -13.77 -6.32 -1.45
CA ASP A 150 -13.05 -5.34 -2.28
C ASP A 150 -11.68 -5.85 -2.72
N GLY A 151 -11.06 -6.77 -1.97
CA GLY A 151 -9.82 -7.37 -2.40
C GLY A 151 -8.87 -7.70 -1.28
N TRP A 152 -7.60 -7.86 -1.67
CA TRP A 152 -6.56 -8.34 -0.78
C TRP A 152 -5.17 -7.85 -1.19
N GLN A 153 -4.25 -7.92 -0.24
CA GLN A 153 -2.81 -7.68 -0.44
C GLN A 153 -1.96 -8.63 0.41
N MET A 154 -0.69 -8.76 0.04
CA MET A 154 0.29 -9.45 0.87
C MET A 154 0.50 -8.70 2.18
N SER A 155 0.48 -9.41 3.31
CA SER A 155 0.87 -8.85 4.59
C SER A 155 2.33 -9.15 4.91
N PHE A 156 3.06 -8.12 5.29
CA PHE A 156 4.42 -8.21 5.85
C PHE A 156 4.43 -7.97 7.36
N LYS A 157 3.25 -7.84 7.99
CA LYS A 157 3.11 -7.74 9.44
C LYS A 157 3.22 -9.14 10.03
N GLU A 158 4.14 -9.32 10.98
CA GLU A 158 4.32 -10.58 11.72
C GLU A 158 3.12 -10.90 12.62
#